data_AF-A0AAV5XPC3-F1
#
_entry.id   AF-A0AAV5XPC3-F1
#
_cell.length_a   1.000
_cell.length_b   1.000
_cell.length_c   1.000
_cell.angle_alpha   90.00
_cell.angle_beta   90.00
_cell.angle_gamma   90.00
#
_symmetry.space_group_name_H-M   'P 1'
#
loop_
_entity.id
_entity.type
_entity.pdbx_description
1 polymer ?
#
loop_
_entity_poly.entity_id
_entity_poly.type
_entity_poly.pdbx_seq_one_letter_code
_entity_poly.pdbx_strand_id
1 'polypeptide(L)'
;MRIAAESRVKDILERYPSTGLVFIQAGPLYVNQPRELYARFPDLSVSELAQRNGADLAALLRRLEAVAEAEEAMREAPAAKTVGRSDYSLTLGYTGSYRPREDVAPQKISVVATQSAHGPE
;
A
#
# COMPACT_ATOMS: atom_id res chain seq x y z
N MET A 1 -22.69 9.68 3.48
CA MET A 1 -22.27 8.71 4.53
C MET A 1 -21.63 9.48 5.68
N ARG A 2 -21.74 9.06 6.96
CA ARG A 2 -21.16 9.83 8.08
C ARG A 2 -20.20 9.01 8.92
N ILE A 3 -18.96 9.46 9.03
CA ILE A 3 -17.93 8.82 9.86
C ILE A 3 -17.80 9.63 11.14
N ALA A 4 -18.05 9.01 12.29
CA ALA A 4 -17.92 9.67 13.58
C ALA A 4 -16.46 9.65 14.06
N ALA A 5 -16.06 10.65 14.86
CA ALA A 5 -14.68 10.78 15.33
C ALA A 5 -14.28 9.65 16.30
N GLU A 6 -15.25 9.13 17.03
CA GLU A 6 -15.17 7.99 17.95
C GLU A 6 -15.09 6.63 17.24
N SER A 7 -15.35 6.58 15.93
CA SER A 7 -15.29 5.34 15.16
C SER A 7 -13.87 4.78 15.17
N ARG A 8 -13.75 3.45 15.28
CA ARG A 8 -12.45 2.77 15.20
C ARG A 8 -11.92 2.80 13.78
N VAL A 9 -10.61 3.05 13.65
CA VAL A 9 -9.92 3.05 12.36
C VAL A 9 -10.06 1.69 11.68
N LYS A 10 -9.95 0.60 12.44
CA LYS A 10 -10.09 -0.77 11.93
C LYS A 10 -11.46 -1.00 11.29
N ASP A 11 -12.54 -0.63 11.97
CA ASP A 11 -13.91 -0.82 11.47
C ASP A 11 -14.16 -0.05 10.17
N ILE A 12 -13.61 1.17 10.07
CA ILE A 12 -13.70 1.98 8.85
C ILE A 12 -12.94 1.31 7.70
N LEU A 13 -11.72 0.82 7.95
CA LEU A 13 -10.90 0.14 6.94
C LEU A 13 -11.54 -1.16 6.45
N GLU A 14 -12.15 -1.93 7.35
CA GLU A 14 -12.87 -3.15 6.99
C GLU A 14 -14.08 -2.86 6.10
N ARG A 15 -14.79 -1.75 6.37
CA ARG A 15 -15.98 -1.38 5.61
C ARG A 15 -15.68 -0.63 4.31
N TYR A 16 -14.65 0.21 4.31
CA TYR A 16 -14.25 1.08 3.21
C TYR A 16 -12.72 1.03 3.02
N PRO A 17 -12.17 -0.02 2.38
CA PRO A 17 -10.73 -0.20 2.23
C PRO A 17 -10.02 0.95 1.49
N SER A 18 -10.73 1.68 0.61
CA SER A 18 -10.15 2.81 -0.12
C SER A 18 -9.73 3.97 0.79
N THR A 19 -10.32 4.07 1.99
CA THR A 19 -9.95 5.08 3.00
C THR A 19 -8.55 4.89 3.58
N GLY A 20 -7.92 3.73 3.37
CA GLY A 20 -6.58 3.43 3.87
C GLY A 20 -5.50 4.43 3.46
N LEU A 21 -5.57 4.95 2.24
CA LEU A 21 -4.62 5.97 1.77
C LEU A 21 -4.74 7.28 2.56
N VAL A 22 -5.97 7.66 2.96
CA VAL A 22 -6.21 8.87 3.76
C VAL A 22 -5.60 8.70 5.16
N PHE A 23 -5.75 7.52 5.76
CA PHE A 23 -5.16 7.23 7.07
C PHE A 23 -3.63 7.27 7.03
N ILE A 24 -3.00 6.70 6.00
CA ILE A 24 -1.54 6.73 5.84
C ILE A 24 -1.03 8.18 5.68
N GLN A 25 -1.78 9.01 4.93
CA GLN A 25 -1.45 10.43 4.77
C GLN A 25 -1.62 11.25 6.06
N ALA A 26 -2.55 10.85 6.94
CA ALA A 26 -2.76 11.50 8.23
C ALA A 26 -1.65 11.18 9.25
N GLY A 27 -0.84 10.15 8.99
CA GLY A 27 0.36 9.81 9.75
C GLY A 27 0.45 8.33 10.11
N PRO A 28 1.46 7.95 10.91
CA PRO A 28 1.67 6.56 11.29
C PRO A 28 0.49 5.96 12.06
N LEU A 29 0.00 4.80 11.61
CA LEU A 29 -1.04 4.01 12.30
C LEU A 29 -0.48 3.16 13.45
N TYR A 30 0.83 2.94 13.47
CA TYR A 30 1.51 2.12 14.47
C TYR A 30 2.26 2.96 15.49
N VAL A 31 2.58 2.36 16.64
CA VAL A 31 3.45 2.90 17.69
C VAL A 31 4.75 2.11 17.70
N ASN A 32 5.88 2.82 17.66
CA ASN A 32 7.18 2.26 17.97
C ASN A 32 7.48 2.53 19.45
N GLN A 33 7.49 1.47 20.26
CA GLN A 33 7.93 1.57 21.66
C GLN A 33 9.41 1.24 21.76
N PRO A 34 10.21 2.01 22.52
CA PRO A 34 11.59 1.65 22.80
C PRO A 34 11.65 0.26 23.42
N ARG A 35 12.54 -0.60 22.91
CA ARG A 35 12.74 -2.00 23.32
C ARG A 35 11.70 -3.00 22.81
N GLU A 36 10.81 -2.60 21.91
CA GLU A 36 9.97 -3.53 21.17
C GLU A 36 10.52 -3.78 19.77
N LEU A 37 10.60 -5.06 19.38
CA LEU A 37 11.11 -5.48 18.07
C LEU A 37 10.12 -5.24 16.93
N TYR A 38 8.83 -5.14 17.24
CA TYR A 38 7.76 -5.04 16.25
C TYR A 38 6.91 -3.81 16.48
N ALA A 39 6.47 -3.20 15.38
CA ALA A 39 5.49 -2.13 15.41
C ALA A 39 4.16 -2.64 15.97
N ARG A 40 3.60 -1.92 16.96
CA ARG A 40 2.27 -2.22 17.48
C ARG A 40 1.23 -1.38 16.76
N PHE A 41 0.13 -2.00 16.39
CA PHE A 41 -1.03 -1.33 15.80
C PHE A 41 -2.14 -1.24 16.85
N PRO A 42 -2.15 -0.18 17.68
CA PRO A 42 -3.21 0.02 18.65
C PRO A 42 -4.56 0.20 17.96
N ASP A 43 -5.63 -0.23 18.64
CA ASP A 43 -6.99 -0.03 18.18
C ASP A 43 -7.45 1.42 18.44
N LEU A 44 -7.04 2.33 17.56
CA LEU A 44 -7.28 3.77 17.70
C LEU A 44 -8.64 4.17 17.12
N SER A 45 -9.27 5.18 17.73
CA SER A 45 -10.31 5.97 17.07
C SER A 45 -9.72 6.99 16.09
N VAL A 46 -10.56 7.56 15.22
CA VAL A 46 -10.13 8.62 14.30
C VAL A 46 -9.65 9.88 15.05
N SER A 47 -10.31 10.23 16.16
CA SER A 47 -9.91 11.35 17.00
C SER A 47 -8.55 11.13 17.68
N GLU A 48 -8.33 9.94 18.25
CA GLU A 48 -7.06 9.57 18.89
C GLU A 48 -5.92 9.58 17.87
N LEU A 49 -6.16 9.08 16.65
CA LEU A 49 -5.20 9.11 15.56
C LEU A 49 -4.83 10.56 15.20
N ALA A 50 -5.83 11.41 14.99
CA ALA A 50 -5.62 12.81 14.61
C ALA A 50 -4.84 13.57 15.68
N GLN A 51 -5.21 13.39 16.95
CA GLN A 51 -4.51 14.00 18.08
C GLN A 51 -3.05 13.54 18.15
N ARG A 52 -2.82 12.23 18.01
CA ARG A 52 -1.48 11.64 18.10
C ARG A 52 -0.55 12.12 17.00
N ASN A 53 -1.06 12.26 15.77
CA ASN A 53 -0.26 12.64 14.61
C ASN A 53 -0.28 14.16 14.34
N GLY A 54 -0.98 14.95 15.17
CA GLY A 54 -1.13 16.39 14.98
C GLY A 54 -1.91 16.76 13.71
N ALA A 55 -2.80 15.87 13.25
CA ALA A 55 -3.62 16.10 12.07
C ALA A 55 -4.90 16.87 12.43
N ASP A 56 -5.38 17.70 11.50
CA ASP A 56 -6.67 18.37 11.64
C ASP A 56 -7.81 17.34 11.52
N LEU A 57 -8.47 17.07 12.65
CA LEU A 57 -9.58 16.12 12.74
C LEU A 57 -10.72 16.46 11.78
N ALA A 58 -11.07 17.74 11.65
CA ALA A 58 -12.19 18.15 10.81
C ALA A 58 -11.87 17.98 9.32
N ALA A 59 -10.63 18.27 8.90
CA ALA A 59 -10.19 17.99 7.54
C ALA A 59 -10.08 16.49 7.28
N LEU A 60 -9.60 15.71 8.25
CA LEU A 60 -9.48 14.26 8.14
C LEU A 60 -10.84 13.60 7.92
N LEU A 61 -11.83 13.91 8.76
CA LEU A 61 -13.18 13.35 8.64
C LEU A 61 -13.81 13.67 7.28
N ARG A 62 -13.70 14.92 6.81
CA ARG A 62 -14.21 15.30 5.48
C ARG A 62 -13.58 14.50 4.35
N ARG A 63 -12.27 14.24 4.41
CA ARG A 63 -11.57 13.43 3.39
C ARG A 63 -12.00 11.97 3.45
N LEU A 64 -12.15 11.41 4.64
CA LEU A 64 -12.60 10.03 4.84
C LEU A 64 -14.03 9.85 4.31
N GLU A 65 -14.94 10.78 4.60
CA GLU A 65 -16.31 10.76 4.10
C GLU A 65 -16.35 10.84 2.58
N ALA A 66 -15.60 11.77 1.98
CA ALA A 66 -15.56 11.91 0.51
C ALA A 66 -15.07 10.63 -0.19
N VAL A 67 -14.05 9.98 0.35
CA VAL A 67 -13.51 8.73 -0.24
C VAL A 67 -14.49 7.58 -0.05
N ALA A 68 -15.10 7.46 1.12
CA ALA A 68 -16.04 6.38 1.37
C ALA A 68 -17.34 6.54 0.56
N GLU A 69 -17.82 7.77 0.37
CA GLU A 69 -18.95 8.05 -0.53
C GLU A 69 -18.62 7.68 -1.99
N ALA A 70 -17.40 7.95 -2.46
CA ALA A 70 -16.97 7.55 -3.78
C ALA A 70 -16.92 6.01 -3.94
N GLU A 71 -16.48 5.30 -2.90
CA GLU A 71 -16.48 3.83 -2.90
C GLU A 71 -17.90 3.26 -2.91
N GLU A 72 -18.81 3.84 -2.13
CA GLU A 72 -20.22 3.44 -2.07
C GLU A 72 -20.93 3.68 -3.40
N ALA A 73 -20.68 4.84 -4.04
CA ALA A 73 -21.17 5.13 -5.38
C ALA A 73 -20.63 4.14 -6.44
N MET A 74 -19.37 3.69 -6.31
CA MET A 74 -18.79 2.68 -7.19
C MET A 74 -19.40 1.29 -6.98
N ARG A 75 -19.82 0.95 -5.75
CA ARG A 75 -20.53 -0.30 -5.45
C ARG A 75 -21.96 -0.29 -5.99
N GLU A 76 -22.63 0.85 -5.94
CA GLU A 76 -24.01 1.02 -6.42
C GLU A 76 -24.10 1.23 -7.92
N ALA A 77 -23.00 1.61 -8.58
CA ALA A 77 -22.96 1.73 -10.02
C ALA A 77 -23.36 0.40 -10.66
N PRO A 78 -24.37 0.39 -11.55
CA PRO A 78 -24.74 -0.83 -12.26
C PRO A 78 -23.48 -1.31 -12.98
N ALA A 79 -23.10 -2.57 -12.78
CA ALA A 79 -22.00 -3.19 -13.49
C ALA A 79 -22.17 -2.87 -14.96
N ALA A 80 -21.37 -1.92 -15.46
CA ALA A 80 -21.44 -1.55 -16.85
C ALA A 80 -21.19 -2.84 -17.60
N LYS A 81 -22.20 -3.34 -18.33
CA LYS A 81 -21.97 -4.40 -19.30
C LYS A 81 -20.79 -3.92 -20.12
N THR A 82 -19.66 -4.61 -20.01
CA THR A 82 -18.52 -4.47 -20.90
C THR A 82 -18.97 -4.92 -22.29
N VAL A 83 -19.79 -4.10 -22.96
CA VAL A 83 -20.02 -4.19 -24.39
C VAL A 83 -18.89 -3.42 -25.03
N GLY A 84 -17.81 -4.16 -25.31
CA GLY A 84 -16.60 -3.57 -25.89
C GLY A 84 -15.50 -4.60 -25.94
N ARG A 85 -15.70 -5.60 -26.80
CA ARG A 85 -14.67 -6.51 -27.31
C ARG A 85 -13.37 -5.75 -27.51
N SER A 86 -12.40 -6.00 -26.64
CA SER A 86 -11.05 -5.51 -26.80
C SER A 86 -10.30 -6.60 -27.55
N ASP A 87 -10.23 -6.49 -28.87
CA ASP A 87 -9.25 -7.21 -29.68
C ASP A 87 -7.86 -6.57 -29.46
N TYR A 88 -7.40 -6.55 -28.21
CA TYR A 88 -5.99 -6.34 -27.93
C TYR A 88 -5.34 -7.72 -27.98
N SER A 89 -4.53 -7.95 -29.01
CA SER A 89 -3.58 -9.07 -29.02
C SER A 89 -2.55 -8.82 -27.93
N LEU A 90 -2.89 -9.21 -26.70
CA LEU A 90 -1.94 -9.41 -25.62
C LEU A 90 -1.06 -10.59 -26.03
N THR A 91 0.01 -10.31 -26.78
CA THR A 91 1.19 -11.17 -26.77
C THR A 91 1.73 -11.12 -25.35
N LEU A 92 1.22 -12.05 -24.56
CA LEU A 92 1.60 -12.37 -23.21
C LEU A 92 3.12 -12.59 -23.22
N GLY A 93 3.87 -11.55 -22.84
CA GLY A 93 5.33 -11.60 -22.68
C GLY A 93 5.69 -12.43 -21.47
N TYR A 94 5.38 -13.73 -21.52
CA TYR A 94 5.90 -14.74 -20.63
C TYR A 94 6.99 -15.48 -21.39
N THR A 95 8.17 -15.56 -20.76
CA THR A 95 9.42 -16.20 -21.20
C THR A 95 10.34 -15.34 -22.07
N GLY A 96 11.47 -14.94 -21.47
CA GLY A 96 12.57 -14.27 -22.13
C GLY A 96 13.16 -15.14 -23.24
N SER A 97 13.28 -14.56 -24.42
CA SER A 97 14.00 -15.15 -25.54
C SER A 97 15.49 -15.14 -25.23
N TYR A 98 15.99 -16.28 -24.76
CA TYR A 98 17.41 -16.61 -24.77
C TYR A 98 17.88 -16.56 -26.24
N ARG A 99 18.70 -15.56 -26.60
CA ARG A 99 19.45 -15.61 -27.85
C ARG A 99 20.74 -16.40 -27.60
N PRO A 100 21.00 -17.50 -28.32
CA PRO A 100 22.34 -18.09 -28.29
C PRO A 100 23.31 -17.06 -28.88
N ARG A 101 24.26 -16.61 -28.06
CA ARG A 101 25.48 -15.97 -28.57
C ARG A 101 26.33 -17.09 -29.14
N GLU A 102 26.35 -17.23 -30.46
CA GLU A 102 27.45 -17.90 -31.14
C GLU A 102 28.74 -17.09 -30.86
N ASP A 103 29.75 -17.83 -30.39
CA ASP A 103 31.16 -17.50 -30.34
C ASP A 103 31.62 -16.24 -29.59
N VAL A 104 31.76 -16.39 -28.27
CA VAL A 104 32.88 -15.77 -27.55
C VAL A 104 33.48 -16.80 -26.60
N ALA A 105 34.77 -17.08 -26.80
CA ALA A 105 35.57 -18.11 -26.15
C ALA A 105 35.42 -18.20 -24.62
N PRO A 106 35.54 -19.39 -24.01
CA PRO A 106 35.41 -19.58 -22.58
C PRO A 106 36.71 -19.13 -21.89
N GLN A 107 36.85 -17.84 -21.62
CA GLN A 107 37.88 -17.34 -20.70
C GLN A 107 37.23 -16.65 -19.51
N LYS A 108 37.26 -17.40 -18.40
CA LYS A 108 37.34 -16.95 -17.01
C LYS A 108 36.41 -15.79 -16.64
N ILE A 109 35.25 -16.12 -16.09
CA ILE A 109 34.57 -15.24 -15.14
C ILE A 109 34.65 -15.92 -13.78
N SER A 110 35.57 -15.41 -12.96
CA SER A 110 35.78 -15.81 -11.56
C SER A 110 34.54 -15.45 -10.75
N VAL A 111 33.91 -16.46 -10.15
CA VAL A 111 32.77 -16.28 -9.25
C VAL A 111 33.28 -15.97 -7.84
N VAL A 112 32.54 -15.07 -7.16
CA VAL A 112 32.61 -14.65 -5.75
C VAL A 112 33.64 -13.57 -5.38
N ALA A 113 33.11 -12.40 -4.99
CA ALA A 113 33.74 -11.53 -4.00
C ALA A 113 32.70 -11.22 -2.92
N THR A 114 32.68 -12.00 -1.84
CA THR A 114 31.99 -11.66 -0.60
C THR A 114 32.77 -10.55 0.10
N GLN A 115 32.13 -9.40 0.31
CA GLN A 115 32.72 -8.29 1.05
C GLN A 115 32.58 -8.60 2.56
N SER A 116 33.64 -9.11 3.18
CA SER A 116 33.75 -9.24 4.63
C SER A 116 34.21 -7.91 5.24
N ALA A 117 33.32 -7.19 5.91
CA ALA A 117 33.69 -6.05 6.74
C ALA A 117 34.19 -6.57 8.10
N HIS A 118 35.50 -6.44 8.36
CA HIS A 118 36.08 -6.55 9.70
C HIS A 118 36.20 -5.15 10.30
N GLY A 119 35.76 -5.00 11.55
CA GLY A 119 35.90 -3.77 12.34
C GLY A 119 37.33 -3.58 12.88
N PRO A 120 37.67 -2.37 13.34
CA PRO A 120 39.04 -2.02 13.75
C PRO A 120 39.35 -2.39 15.20
N GLU A 121 40.59 -2.84 15.45
CA GLU A 121 41.32 -2.64 16.72
C GLU A 121 42.28 -1.45 16.57
#